data_AF-A0A8T4D361-F1
#
_entry.id   AF-A0A8T4D361-F1
#
_cell.length_a   1.000
_cell.length_b   1.000
_cell.length_c   1.000
_cell.angle_alpha   90.00
_cell.angle_beta   90.00
_cell.angle_gamma   90.00
#
_symmetry.space_group_name_H-M   'P 1'
#
loop_
_entity.id
_entity.type
_entity.pdbx_description
1 polymer ?
#
loop_
_entity_poly.entity_id
_entity_poly.type
_entity_poly.pdbx_seq_one_letter_code
_entity_poly.pdbx_strand_id
1 'polypeptide(L)'
;VGDETGSIYLTLWDDNIEKVNEDDTLRIENGYVTLFKGNMRLNIGKYGKMAPAEEPLEGEVNTENNVSSKTYEQERRPFRRGGGYGGRDRRGGGGGYRPRY
;
A
#
# COMPACT_ATOMS: atom_id res chain seq x y z
N VAL A 1 -15.97 1.29 1.94
CA VAL A 1 -16.73 0.47 0.98
C VAL A 1 -16.88 -0.93 1.53
N GLY A 2 -17.93 -1.65 1.17
CA GLY A 2 -18.15 -3.01 1.65
C GLY A 2 -19.25 -3.71 0.88
N ASP A 3 -19.34 -5.01 1.11
CA ASP A 3 -20.36 -5.91 0.56
C ASP A 3 -20.88 -6.84 1.68
N GLU A 4 -21.61 -7.89 1.30
CA GLU A 4 -22.12 -8.92 2.21
C GLU A 4 -21.01 -9.62 3.02
N THR A 5 -19.78 -9.67 2.48
CA THR A 5 -18.66 -10.39 3.09
C THR A 5 -17.95 -9.55 4.14
N GLY A 6 -17.94 -8.22 3.99
CA GLY A 6 -17.31 -7.32 4.93
C GLY A 6 -17.07 -5.93 4.38
N SER A 7 -16.30 -5.13 5.11
CA SER A 7 -15.95 -3.77 4.73
C SER A 7 -14.45 -3.53 4.73
N ILE A 8 -14.00 -2.71 3.78
CA ILE A 8 -12.60 -2.30 3.63
C ILE A 8 -12.52 -0.80 3.40
N TYR A 9 -11.46 -0.19 3.94
CA TYR A 9 -11.14 1.19 3.62
C TYR A 9 -10.56 1.29 2.21
N LEU A 10 -11.24 2.07 1.37
CA LEU A 10 -10.79 2.48 0.04
C LEU A 10 -10.05 3.80 0.14
N THR A 11 -8.85 3.87 -0.43
CA THR A 11 -8.09 5.11 -0.57
C THR A 11 -8.41 5.76 -1.92
N LEU A 12 -8.92 6.98 -1.89
CA LEU A 12 -9.17 7.81 -3.07
C LEU A 12 -8.25 9.04 -3.04
N TRP A 13 -7.88 9.53 -4.22
CA TRP A 13 -6.99 10.67 -4.41
C TRP A 13 -7.59 11.63 -5.45
N ASP A 14 -7.33 12.92 -5.28
CA ASP A 14 -7.68 14.00 -6.21
C ASP A 14 -9.15 13.93 -6.67
N ASP A 15 -9.40 14.09 -7.97
CA ASP A 15 -10.71 14.12 -8.60
C ASP A 15 -11.53 12.83 -8.40
N ASN A 16 -10.94 11.74 -7.92
CA ASN A 16 -11.72 10.52 -7.63
C ASN A 16 -12.56 10.68 -6.37
N ILE A 17 -12.24 11.63 -5.49
CA ILE A 17 -13.05 11.95 -4.30
C ILE A 17 -14.38 12.57 -4.72
N GLU A 18 -14.39 13.41 -5.75
CA GLU A 18 -15.60 14.09 -6.23
C GLU A 18 -16.56 13.18 -7.00
N LYS A 19 -16.09 11.98 -7.39
CA LYS A 19 -16.86 11.01 -8.19
C LYS A 19 -17.64 10.01 -7.35
N VAL A 20 -17.58 10.13 -6.03
CA VAL A 20 -18.23 9.21 -5.10
C VAL A 20 -19.03 9.98 -4.06
N ASN A 21 -20.20 9.46 -3.71
CA ASN A 21 -20.99 9.94 -2.59
C ASN A 21 -21.24 8.82 -1.59
N GLU A 22 -21.75 9.21 -0.42
CA GLU A 22 -22.30 8.24 0.53
C GLU A 22 -23.45 7.47 -0.14
N ASP A 23 -23.56 6.18 0.18
CA ASP A 23 -24.56 5.25 -0.35
C ASP A 23 -24.46 4.93 -1.86
N ASP A 24 -23.45 5.43 -2.58
CA ASP A 24 -23.22 5.05 -3.97
C ASP A 24 -22.76 3.58 -4.08
N THR A 25 -23.37 2.86 -5.03
CA THR A 25 -22.83 1.57 -5.46
C THR A 25 -21.76 1.79 -6.52
N LEU A 26 -20.54 1.32 -6.23
CA LEU A 26 -19.38 1.48 -7.10
C LEU A 26 -18.90 0.14 -7.63
N ARG A 27 -18.59 0.11 -8.93
CA ARG A 27 -17.85 -0.98 -9.58
C ARG A 27 -16.37 -0.61 -9.63
N ILE A 28 -15.56 -1.36 -8.89
CA ILE A 28 -14.10 -1.20 -8.85
C ILE A 28 -13.45 -2.33 -9.64
N GLU A 29 -12.63 -1.99 -10.63
CA GLU A 29 -11.93 -2.96 -11.47
C GLU A 29 -10.42 -2.78 -11.32
N ASN A 30 -9.67 -3.89 -11.31
CA ASN A 30 -8.21 -3.92 -11.16
C ASN A 30 -7.68 -3.11 -9.95
N GLY A 31 -8.44 -3.12 -8.84
CA GLY A 31 -7.98 -2.63 -7.55
C GLY A 31 -6.93 -3.56 -6.94
N TYR A 32 -6.14 -3.04 -6.02
CA TYR A 32 -5.13 -3.82 -5.30
C TYR A 32 -5.14 -3.49 -3.82
N VAL A 33 -4.79 -4.48 -2.99
CA VAL A 33 -4.73 -4.33 -1.53
C VAL A 33 -3.28 -4.14 -1.10
N THR A 34 -3.07 -3.19 -0.20
CA THR A 34 -1.78 -2.96 0.46
C THR A 34 -1.95 -2.95 1.98
N LEU A 35 -0.88 -3.26 2.69
CA LEU A 35 -0.82 -3.04 4.14
C LEU A 35 -0.24 -1.67 4.44
N PHE A 36 -1.05 -0.79 5.03
CA PHE A 36 -0.61 0.49 5.58
C PHE A 36 -0.55 0.38 7.10
N LYS A 37 0.67 0.46 7.67
CA LYS A 37 0.90 0.26 9.11
C LYS A 37 0.26 -1.04 9.63
N GLY A 38 0.39 -2.13 8.86
CA GLY A 38 -0.19 -3.44 9.19
C GLY A 38 -1.68 -3.59 8.86
N ASN A 39 -2.39 -2.54 8.46
CA ASN A 39 -3.82 -2.59 8.19
C ASN A 39 -4.11 -2.64 6.69
N MET A 40 -5.07 -3.46 6.26
CA MET A 40 -5.42 -3.58 4.83
C MET A 40 -6.10 -2.31 4.30
N ARG A 41 -5.70 -1.88 3.11
CA ARG A 41 -6.30 -0.77 2.36
C ARG A 41 -6.51 -1.19 0.91
N LEU A 42 -7.69 -0.95 0.38
CA LEU A 42 -7.98 -1.06 -1.04
C LEU A 42 -7.54 0.22 -1.75
N ASN A 43 -6.86 0.08 -2.89
CA ASN A 43 -6.42 1.20 -3.71
C ASN A 43 -6.73 0.91 -5.18
N ILE A 44 -6.91 1.99 -5.95
CA ILE A 44 -7.10 1.92 -7.40
C ILE A 44 -5.76 2.24 -8.06
N GLY A 45 -5.25 1.30 -8.87
CA GLY A 45 -3.95 1.42 -9.52
C GLY A 45 -4.02 2.17 -10.85
N LYS A 46 -2.86 2.29 -11.53
CA LYS A 46 -2.76 2.91 -12.87
C LYS A 46 -3.74 2.32 -13.90
N TYR A 47 -3.99 1.01 -13.82
CA TYR A 47 -4.94 0.30 -14.70
C TYR A 47 -6.27 0.00 -14.01
N GLY A 48 -6.43 0.51 -12.79
CA GLY A 48 -7.66 0.42 -12.03
C GLY A 48 -8.70 1.40 -12.56
N LYS A 49 -9.96 1.01 -12.46
CA LYS A 49 -11.10 1.86 -12.81
C LYS A 49 -12.12 1.84 -11.68
N MET A 50 -12.82 2.95 -11.54
CA MET A 50 -13.95 3.09 -10.64
C MET A 50 -15.05 3.81 -11.38
N ALA A 51 -16.24 3.23 -11.39
CA ALA A 51 -17.43 3.80 -11.98
C ALA A 51 -18.65 3.46 -11.10
N PRO A 52 -19.75 4.22 -11.19
CA PRO A 52 -21.03 3.78 -10.66
C PRO A 52 -21.39 2.40 -11.23
N ALA A 53 -21.93 1.51 -10.40
CA ALA A 53 -22.39 0.21 -10.87
C ALA A 53 -23.68 0.38 -11.69
N GLU A 54 -23.81 -0.41 -12.77
CA GLU A 54 -25.06 -0.48 -13.56
C GLU A 54 -26.18 -1.15 -12.76
N GLU A 55 -25.82 -2.15 -11.96
CA GLU A 55 -26.71 -2.84 -11.04
C GLU A 55 -26.33 -2.43 -9.61
N PRO A 56 -27.28 -1.86 -8.83
CA PRO A 56 -27.03 -1.52 -7.44
C PRO A 56 -26.72 -2.80 -6.64
N LEU A 57 -25.91 -2.67 -5.59
CA LEU A 57 -25.59 -3.80 -4.73
C LEU A 57 -26.87 -4.23 -4.02
N GLU A 58 -27.41 -5.39 -4.39
CA GLU A 58 -28.56 -5.98 -3.70
C GLU A 58 -28.06 -6.70 -2.43
N GLY A 59 -28.08 -6.00 -1.30
CA GLY A 59 -27.73 -6.62 -0.01
C GLY A 59 -27.41 -5.62 1.09
N GLU A 60 -27.40 -6.12 2.32
CA GLU A 60 -26.90 -5.37 3.48
C GLU A 60 -25.36 -5.44 3.51
N VAL A 61 -24.72 -4.28 3.61
CA VAL A 61 -23.26 -4.21 3.74
C VAL A 61 -22.85 -4.63 5.15
N ASN A 62 -21.97 -5.64 5.25
CA ASN A 62 -21.46 -6.09 6.52
C ASN A 62 -20.38 -5.13 7.05
N THR A 63 -20.80 -4.11 7.81
CA THR A 63 -19.90 -3.16 8.45
C THR A 63 -19.19 -3.71 9.69
N GLU A 64 -19.72 -4.78 10.29
CA GLU A 64 -19.11 -5.42 11.47
C GLU A 64 -17.80 -6.12 11.13
N ASN A 65 -17.73 -6.81 9.99
CA ASN A 65 -16.51 -7.45 9.51
C ASN A 65 -15.63 -6.47 8.72
N ASN A 66 -15.08 -5.47 9.41
CA ASN A 66 -14.13 -4.55 8.81
C ASN A 66 -12.73 -5.16 8.73
N VAL A 67 -12.34 -5.59 7.52
CA VAL A 67 -11.06 -6.25 7.27
C VAL A 67 -9.87 -5.28 7.37
N SER A 68 -10.10 -3.97 7.26
CA SER A 68 -9.07 -2.95 7.49
C SER A 68 -8.72 -2.76 8.97
N SER A 69 -9.52 -3.27 9.90
CA SER A 69 -9.21 -3.21 11.33
C SER A 69 -8.26 -4.33 11.77
N LYS A 70 -8.08 -5.36 10.93
CA LYS A 70 -7.15 -6.46 11.20
C LYS A 70 -5.72 -6.00 10.96
N THR A 71 -4.87 -6.22 11.96
CA THR A 71 -3.43 -5.94 11.86
C THR A 71 -2.69 -7.20 11.43
N TYR A 72 -1.92 -7.06 10.36
CA TYR A 72 -1.06 -8.09 9.80
C TYR A 72 0.39 -7.70 10.02
N GLU A 73 1.20 -8.68 10.42
CA GLU A 73 2.64 -8.50 10.52
C GLU A 73 3.23 -8.35 9.12
N GLN A 74 3.87 -7.22 8.87
CA GLN A 74 4.67 -7.02 7.68
C GLN A 74 6.11 -7.31 8.06
N GLU A 75 6.65 -8.47 7.64
CA GLU A 75 8.09 -8.69 7.67
C GLU A 75 8.74 -7.55 6.87
N ARG A 76 9.33 -6.59 7.59
CA ARG A 76 10.18 -5.59 6.95
C ARG A 76 11.31 -6.36 6.32
N ARG A 77 11.24 -6.54 5.00
CA ARG A 77 12.32 -7.12 4.21
C ARG A 77 13.61 -6.47 4.72
N PRO A 78 14.52 -7.23 5.35
CA PRO A 78 15.72 -6.65 5.93
C PRO A 78 16.37 -5.90 4.80
N PHE A 79 16.60 -4.60 5.01
CA PHE A 79 17.27 -3.75 4.04
C PHE A 79 18.48 -4.53 3.57
N ARG A 80 18.43 -5.06 2.34
CA ARG A 80 19.61 -5.60 1.69
C ARG A 80 20.49 -4.38 1.57
N ARG A 81 21.39 -4.23 2.53
CA ARG A 81 22.59 -3.41 2.48
C ARG A 81 23.39 -3.93 1.29
N GLY A 82 22.92 -3.62 0.09
CA GLY A 82 23.66 -3.72 -1.15
C GLY A 82 24.66 -2.59 -1.10
N GLY A 83 25.79 -2.85 -0.45
CA GLY A 83 26.97 -2.00 -0.48
C GLY A 83 28.17 -2.90 -0.70
N GLY A 84 28.60 -3.05 -1.95
CA GLY A 84 29.77 -3.88 -2.24
C GLY A 84 30.18 -4.08 -3.69
N TYR A 85 29.75 -3.24 -4.64
CA TYR A 85 30.50 -3.12 -5.90
C TYR A 85 31.75 -2.30 -5.62
N GLY A 86 32.84 -2.96 -5.21
CA GLY A 86 34.06 -2.27 -4.82
C GLY A 86 35.23 -3.17 -4.44
N GLY A 87 35.23 -4.44 -4.84
CA GLY A 87 36.42 -5.29 -4.80
C GLY A 87 37.39 -4.87 -5.90
N ARG A 88 38.09 -3.76 -5.70
CA ARG A 88 39.28 -3.43 -6.47
C ARG A 88 40.42 -3.28 -5.48
N ASP A 89 41.07 -4.40 -5.21
CA ASP A 89 42.39 -4.48 -4.62
C ASP A 89 43.36 -3.62 -5.44
N ARG A 90 43.46 -2.34 -5.10
CA ARG A 90 44.56 -1.47 -5.51
C ARG A 90 45.56 -1.39 -4.38
N ARG A 91 46.68 -2.04 -4.65
CA ARG A 91 48.03 -1.75 -4.15
C ARG A 91 48.22 -0.27 -3.77
N GLY A 92 48.99 -0.07 -2.70
CA GLY A 92 49.62 1.20 -2.34
C GLY A 92 48.73 2.02 -1.39
N GLY A 93 49.15 2.40 -0.20
CA GLY A 93 50.50 2.60 0.31
C GLY A 93 50.45 3.86 1.17
N GLY A 94 51.07 3.81 2.34
CA GLY A 94 51.50 5.00 3.08
C GLY A 94 50.42 5.81 3.80
N GLY A 95 50.67 6.10 5.08
CA GLY A 95 49.99 7.19 5.77
C GLY A 95 49.78 6.98 7.26
N GLY A 96 50.86 6.79 8.02
CA GLY A 96 50.81 6.79 9.47
C GLY A 96 50.34 8.14 10.02
N TYR A 97 49.36 8.10 10.93
CA TYR A 97 48.99 9.25 11.75
C TYR A 97 50.03 9.41 12.87
N ARG A 98 50.80 10.50 12.84
CA ARG A 98 51.57 10.99 13.99
C ARG A 98 50.68 11.91 14.83
N PRO A 99 50.72 11.83 16.18
CA PRO A 99 49.90 12.66 17.05
C PRO A 99 50.45 14.09 17.16
N ARG A 100 49.51 15.00 17.46
CA ARG A 100 49.68 16.44 17.63
C ARG A 100 50.71 16.79 18.70
N TYR A 101 51.42 17.91 18.48
CA TYR A 101 51.47 19.06 19.39
C TYR A 101 51.50 20.34 18.54
#